data_AF-A0A8E2F3N4-F1
#
_entry.id   AF-A0A8E2F3N4-F1
#
_cell.length_a   1.000
_cell.length_b   1.000
_cell.length_c   1.000
_cell.angle_alpha   90.00
_cell.angle_beta   90.00
_cell.angle_gamma   90.00
#
_symmetry.space_group_name_H-M   'P 1'
#
loop_
_entity.id
_entity.type
_entity.pdbx_description
1 polymer ?
#
loop_
_entity_poly.entity_id
_entity_poly.type
_entity_poly.pdbx_seq_one_letter_code
_entity_poly.pdbx_strand_id
1 'polypeptide(L)'
;MFTPIETGIGAFLLHRATSVLLFNNGSVLGVSGMLRQLLTAPSKSGLFFFVGMTLSFLPLKLLPELLPTYDPPPSAWRAALGTFGVAALTGWGTKNCNGCTSGHMLCGLSHLRGRSFIAVGTFFPVAVLTYHFTHQSLLTEQCPTGIPCYTPAYPSSTTTISLLLLASCTVIIAQFLPRLVAYSTARLSNHDPACLARQITQLIAGLTFGLGLLISGMSTPSKLFSFFAFPSLEAWDPSLALVMVFGVLPNIALYQSRGFGKPPQFNESFELSNDTVRDVNLKFIVGAAAFGVAWGLSGVCPGPAVLRAVMQPAWGLLWMGGFWTGGLLAR
;
A
#
# COMPACT_ATOMS: atom_id res chain seq x y z
N MET A 1 -1.06 -11.05 16.96
CA MET A 1 -2.41 -11.59 17.20
C MET A 1 -3.27 -11.25 16.01
N PHE A 2 -4.04 -12.22 15.57
CA PHE A 2 -4.96 -12.11 14.44
C PHE A 2 -6.06 -11.07 14.72
N THR A 3 -6.12 -10.01 13.93
CA THR A 3 -7.06 -8.88 14.08
C THR A 3 -8.03 -8.85 12.89
N PRO A 4 -9.02 -9.76 12.83
CA PRO A 4 -9.84 -9.95 11.64
C PRO A 4 -10.71 -8.74 11.28
N ILE A 5 -11.21 -8.01 12.28
CA ILE A 5 -12.12 -6.87 12.07
C ILE A 5 -11.36 -5.70 11.46
N GLU A 6 -10.29 -5.25 12.10
CA GLU A 6 -9.46 -4.13 11.67
C GLU A 6 -8.83 -4.45 10.31
N THR A 7 -8.25 -5.65 10.16
CA THR A 7 -7.61 -6.03 8.90
C THR A 7 -8.62 -6.14 7.76
N GLY A 8 -9.82 -6.68 8.01
CA GLY A 8 -10.89 -6.75 7.02
C GLY A 8 -11.39 -5.38 6.58
N ILE A 9 -11.67 -4.47 7.52
CA ILE A 9 -12.11 -3.10 7.23
C ILE A 9 -11.02 -2.33 6.47
N GLY A 10 -9.77 -2.39 6.94
CA GLY A 10 -8.64 -1.76 6.28
C GLY A 10 -8.43 -2.28 4.85
N ALA A 11 -8.50 -3.60 4.66
CA ALA A 11 -8.42 -4.23 3.33
C ALA A 11 -9.55 -3.78 2.39
N PHE A 12 -10.78 -3.65 2.91
CA PHE A 12 -11.89 -3.12 2.14
C PHE A 12 -11.66 -1.65 1.72
N LEU A 13 -11.09 -0.82 2.59
CA LEU A 13 -10.70 0.55 2.24
C LEU A 13 -9.62 0.57 1.14
N LEU A 14 -8.65 -0.35 1.16
CA LEU A 14 -7.67 -0.50 0.08
C LEU A 14 -8.34 -0.84 -1.27
N HIS A 15 -9.32 -1.75 -1.27
CA HIS A 15 -10.18 -2.02 -2.44
C HIS A 15 -10.88 -0.74 -2.91
N ARG A 16 -11.51 0.02 -2.01
CA ARG A 16 -12.23 1.24 -2.36
C ARG A 16 -11.31 2.33 -2.90
N ALA A 17 -10.13 2.50 -2.32
CA ALA A 17 -9.14 3.47 -2.78
C ALA A 17 -8.67 3.16 -4.21
N THR A 18 -8.31 1.90 -4.47
CA THR A 18 -7.82 1.46 -5.79
C THR A 18 -8.90 1.48 -6.87
N SER A 19 -10.11 1.02 -6.55
CA SER A 19 -11.23 1.01 -7.50
C SER A 19 -11.74 2.41 -7.83
N VAL A 20 -11.88 3.30 -6.84
CA VAL A 20 -12.29 4.70 -7.09
C VAL A 20 -11.28 5.39 -7.98
N LEU A 21 -9.98 5.23 -7.70
CA LEU A 21 -8.93 5.82 -8.53
C LEU A 21 -9.00 5.33 -9.98
N LEU A 22 -9.13 4.02 -10.16
CA LEU A 22 -9.17 3.40 -11.48
C LEU A 22 -10.40 3.82 -12.30
N PHE A 23 -11.61 3.71 -11.74
CA PHE A 23 -12.83 3.99 -12.49
C PHE A 23 -13.12 5.49 -12.66
N ASN A 24 -12.60 6.34 -11.78
CA ASN A 24 -12.77 7.78 -11.94
C ASN A 24 -11.68 8.38 -12.84
N ASN A 25 -10.41 8.08 -12.60
CA ASN A 25 -9.30 8.73 -13.30
C ASN A 25 -8.66 7.89 -14.40
N GLY A 26 -9.00 6.60 -14.49
CA GLY A 26 -8.34 5.67 -15.42
C GLY A 26 -7.01 5.13 -14.91
N SER A 27 -6.47 5.67 -13.80
CA SER A 27 -5.11 5.35 -13.33
C SER A 27 -5.07 4.14 -12.40
N VAL A 28 -4.14 3.22 -12.66
CA VAL A 28 -3.83 2.11 -11.76
C VAL A 28 -2.93 2.60 -10.62
N LEU A 29 -3.30 2.32 -9.37
CA LEU A 29 -2.52 2.71 -8.19
C LEU A 29 -1.19 1.95 -8.13
N GLY A 30 -0.07 2.68 -8.01
CA GLY A 30 1.26 2.09 -7.87
C GLY A 30 2.20 3.00 -7.07
N VAL A 31 2.29 2.78 -5.76
CA VAL A 31 2.97 3.71 -4.85
C VAL A 31 4.46 3.87 -5.17
N SER A 32 5.17 2.79 -5.49
CA SER A 32 6.60 2.87 -5.83
C SER A 32 6.87 3.70 -7.09
N GLY A 33 5.99 3.60 -8.09
CA GLY A 33 6.07 4.39 -9.31
C GLY A 33 5.78 5.86 -9.04
N MET A 34 4.69 6.16 -8.33
CA MET A 34 4.30 7.52 -7.95
C MET A 34 5.37 8.20 -7.09
N LEU A 35 5.95 7.47 -6.12
CA LEU A 35 7.00 7.97 -5.25
C LEU A 35 8.28 8.30 -6.03
N ARG A 36 8.64 7.48 -7.02
CA ARG A 36 9.78 7.76 -7.91
C ARG A 36 9.54 8.97 -8.82
N GLN A 37 8.30 9.14 -9.29
CA GLN A 37 7.92 10.30 -10.10
C GLN A 37 8.05 11.61 -9.33
N LEU A 38 7.81 11.64 -8.01
CA LEU A 38 8.02 12.86 -7.22
C LEU A 38 9.41 13.48 -7.37
N LEU A 39 10.46 12.67 -7.54
CA LEU A 39 11.82 13.16 -7.72
C LEU A 39 12.21 13.36 -9.20
N THR A 40 11.71 12.50 -10.09
CA THR A 40 12.17 12.46 -11.49
C THR A 40 11.32 13.27 -12.47
N ALA A 41 10.01 13.31 -12.24
CA ALA A 41 9.03 14.01 -13.06
C ALA A 41 7.78 14.30 -12.21
N PRO A 42 7.85 15.28 -11.28
CA PRO A 42 6.79 15.50 -10.30
C PRO A 42 5.47 15.83 -10.98
N SER A 43 4.43 15.08 -10.62
CA SER A 43 3.07 15.31 -11.12
C SER A 43 2.16 15.82 -10.00
N LYS A 44 1.23 16.72 -10.34
CA LYS A 44 0.18 17.14 -9.40
C LYS A 44 -0.58 15.95 -8.86
N SER A 45 -0.88 14.98 -9.74
CA SER A 45 -1.57 13.73 -9.41
C SER A 45 -0.92 12.98 -8.25
N GLY A 46 0.39 12.72 -8.34
CA GLY A 46 1.15 12.06 -7.27
C GLY A 46 1.18 12.88 -5.98
N LEU A 47 1.38 14.20 -6.09
CA LEU A 47 1.38 15.09 -4.92
C LEU A 47 0.05 15.05 -4.16
N PHE A 48 -1.09 15.20 -4.84
CA PHE A 48 -2.41 15.15 -4.20
C PHE A 48 -2.67 13.80 -3.53
N PHE A 49 -2.26 12.70 -4.15
CA PHE A 49 -2.37 11.37 -3.56
C PHE A 49 -1.57 11.25 -2.25
N PHE A 50 -0.30 11.69 -2.23
CA PHE A 50 0.51 11.61 -1.01
C PHE A 50 0.06 12.59 0.08
N VAL A 51 -0.41 13.79 -0.29
CA VAL A 51 -1.09 14.70 0.64
C VAL A 51 -2.30 14.00 1.27
N GLY A 52 -3.12 13.33 0.45
CA GLY A 52 -4.22 12.49 0.93
C GLY A 52 -3.76 11.43 1.92
N MET A 53 -2.71 10.66 1.59
CA MET A 53 -2.14 9.67 2.51
C MET A 53 -1.71 10.29 3.84
N THR A 54 -1.06 11.45 3.84
CA THR A 54 -0.69 12.16 5.08
C THR A 54 -1.92 12.62 5.86
N LEU A 55 -2.99 13.06 5.20
CA LEU A 55 -4.23 13.46 5.87
C LEU A 55 -4.97 12.29 6.55
N SER A 56 -4.65 11.03 6.21
CA SER A 56 -5.25 9.85 6.86
C SER A 56 -4.97 9.76 8.37
N PHE A 57 -3.92 10.42 8.88
CA PHE A 57 -3.63 10.49 10.32
C PHE A 57 -4.66 11.33 11.10
N LEU A 58 -5.33 12.30 10.47
CA LEU A 58 -6.27 13.19 11.14
C LEU A 58 -7.47 12.45 11.76
N PRO A 59 -8.24 11.65 11.01
CA PRO A 59 -9.36 10.89 11.59
C PRO A 59 -8.90 9.86 12.63
N LEU A 60 -7.69 9.29 12.50
CA LEU A 60 -7.18 8.31 13.46
C LEU A 60 -6.69 8.91 14.78
N LYS A 61 -6.67 10.24 14.93
CA LYS A 61 -6.50 10.86 16.26
C LYS A 61 -7.60 10.45 17.24
N LEU A 62 -8.78 10.06 16.73
CA LEU A 62 -9.90 9.56 17.53
C LEU A 62 -9.78 8.07 17.87
N LEU A 63 -8.83 7.35 17.24
CA LEU A 63 -8.57 5.92 17.40
C LEU A 63 -7.05 5.69 17.51
N PRO A 64 -6.37 6.30 18.50
CA PRO A 64 -4.91 6.26 18.61
C PRO A 64 -4.34 4.84 18.75
N GLU A 65 -5.14 3.88 19.21
CA GLU A 65 -4.77 2.47 19.31
C GLU A 65 -4.46 1.81 17.95
N LEU A 66 -4.93 2.41 16.84
CA LEU A 66 -4.67 1.93 15.48
C LEU A 66 -3.41 2.55 14.87
N LEU A 67 -2.79 3.53 15.53
CA LEU A 67 -1.57 4.14 15.03
C LEU A 67 -0.38 3.22 15.29
N PRO A 68 0.48 2.98 14.28
CA PRO A 68 1.65 2.14 14.45
C PRO A 68 2.65 2.82 15.39
N THR A 69 3.23 2.03 16.28
CA THR A 69 4.44 2.40 17.03
C THR A 69 5.66 1.97 16.24
N TYR A 70 6.70 2.80 16.26
CA TYR A 70 7.96 2.52 15.58
C TYR A 70 9.11 2.70 16.55
N ASP A 71 10.11 1.83 16.44
CA ASP A 71 11.39 2.02 17.12
C ASP A 71 12.00 3.38 16.76
N PRO A 72 12.74 4.01 17.68
CA PRO A 72 13.44 5.26 17.43
C PRO A 72 14.29 5.18 16.15
N PRO A 73 14.44 6.31 15.41
CA PRO A 73 15.30 6.35 14.25
C PRO A 73 16.74 5.94 14.63
N PRO A 74 17.48 5.29 13.72
CA PRO A 74 18.83 4.81 14.00
C PRO A 74 19.76 5.97 14.38
N SER A 75 20.34 5.91 15.58
CA SER A 75 21.33 6.90 16.06
C SER A 75 22.76 6.55 15.67
N ALA A 76 23.06 5.26 15.49
CA ALA A 76 24.36 4.78 15.02
C ALA A 76 24.45 4.82 13.50
N TRP A 77 25.57 5.30 12.96
CA TRP A 77 25.80 5.42 11.51
C TRP A 77 25.65 4.09 10.77
N ARG A 78 26.03 2.96 11.38
CA ARG A 78 25.86 1.62 10.78
C ARG A 78 24.40 1.25 10.57
N ALA A 79 23.54 1.55 11.54
CA ALA A 79 22.11 1.30 11.44
C ALA A 79 21.43 2.26 10.45
N ALA A 80 21.91 3.50 10.37
CA ALA A 80 21.49 4.46 9.35
C ALA A 80 21.85 3.98 7.94
N LEU A 81 23.08 3.48 7.74
CA LEU A 81 23.50 2.86 6.47
C LEU A 81 22.68 1.60 6.15
N GLY A 82 22.36 0.78 7.14
CA GLY A 82 21.48 -0.38 6.96
C GLY A 82 20.09 0.03 6.47
N THR A 83 19.48 1.04 7.11
CA THR A 83 18.18 1.59 6.72
C THR A 83 18.22 2.13 5.29
N PHE A 84 19.23 2.94 4.97
CA PHE A 84 19.44 3.49 3.63
C PHE A 84 19.65 2.37 2.59
N GLY A 85 20.48 1.37 2.91
CA GLY A 85 20.79 0.25 2.03
C GLY A 85 19.57 -0.62 1.70
N VAL A 86 18.75 -0.95 2.70
CA VAL A 86 17.49 -1.69 2.49
C VAL A 86 16.51 -0.86 1.67
N ALA A 87 16.43 0.44 1.91
CA ALA A 87 15.59 1.33 1.11
C ALA A 87 16.10 1.42 -0.34
N ALA A 88 17.42 1.50 -0.56
CA ALA A 88 18.01 1.47 -1.90
C ALA A 88 17.74 0.15 -2.62
N LEU A 89 17.84 -0.99 -1.93
CA LEU A 89 17.47 -2.28 -2.49
C LEU A 89 15.98 -2.32 -2.87
N THR A 90 15.10 -1.74 -2.03
CA THR A 90 13.67 -1.58 -2.32
C THR A 90 13.45 -0.74 -3.58
N GLY A 91 14.13 0.41 -3.68
CA GLY A 91 14.04 1.31 -4.84
C GLY A 91 14.52 0.68 -6.13
N TRP A 92 15.67 -0.01 -6.08
CA TRP A 92 16.24 -0.74 -7.20
C TRP A 92 15.32 -1.88 -7.65
N GLY A 93 14.89 -2.72 -6.70
CA GLY A 93 14.04 -3.89 -6.95
C GLY A 93 12.69 -3.50 -7.55
N THR A 94 11.98 -2.57 -6.90
CA THR A 94 10.65 -2.12 -7.36
C THR A 94 10.67 -1.38 -8.70
N LYS A 95 11.81 -0.79 -9.08
CA LYS A 95 11.97 -0.21 -10.43
C LYS A 95 12.20 -1.31 -11.47
N ASN A 96 13.07 -2.28 -11.20
CA ASN A 96 13.40 -3.33 -12.15
C ASN A 96 12.26 -4.33 -12.38
N CYS A 97 11.39 -4.57 -11.39
CA CYS A 97 10.15 -5.32 -11.61
C CYS A 97 8.95 -4.45 -11.97
N ASN A 98 9.13 -3.14 -12.15
CA ASN A 98 8.07 -2.19 -12.51
C ASN A 98 6.85 -2.19 -11.55
N GLY A 99 7.08 -2.38 -10.25
CA GLY A 99 5.99 -2.39 -9.27
C GLY A 99 6.43 -2.78 -7.86
N CYS A 100 5.46 -2.76 -6.94
CA CYS A 100 5.61 -3.28 -5.57
C CYS A 100 4.31 -4.00 -5.18
N THR A 101 4.07 -4.26 -3.89
CA THR A 101 2.84 -4.89 -3.40
C THR A 101 1.57 -4.16 -3.86
N SER A 102 1.50 -2.83 -3.77
CA SER A 102 0.33 -2.07 -4.24
C SER A 102 0.03 -2.27 -5.74
N GLY A 103 1.08 -2.24 -6.57
CA GLY A 103 0.93 -2.37 -8.02
C GLY A 103 0.71 -3.81 -8.49
N HIS A 104 1.51 -4.78 -8.02
CA HIS A 104 1.40 -6.17 -8.45
C HIS A 104 0.40 -6.98 -7.64
N MET A 105 0.40 -6.88 -6.31
CA MET A 105 -0.47 -7.70 -5.46
C MET A 105 -1.89 -7.13 -5.45
N LEU A 106 -2.07 -5.87 -5.05
CA LEU A 106 -3.41 -5.30 -4.89
C LEU A 106 -4.07 -5.01 -6.24
N CYS A 107 -3.42 -4.26 -7.12
CA CYS A 107 -3.99 -3.93 -8.43
C CYS A 107 -3.73 -5.00 -9.49
N GLY A 108 -2.52 -5.54 -9.57
CA GLY A 108 -2.08 -6.42 -10.66
C GLY A 108 -2.76 -7.78 -10.67
N LEU A 109 -2.87 -8.44 -9.51
CA LEU A 109 -3.65 -9.68 -9.37
C LEU A 109 -5.14 -9.42 -9.62
N SER A 110 -5.65 -8.25 -9.22
CA SER A 110 -7.04 -7.89 -9.48
C SER A 110 -7.39 -7.77 -10.95
N HIS A 111 -6.42 -7.38 -11.78
CA HIS A 111 -6.53 -7.38 -13.24
C HIS A 111 -6.20 -8.74 -13.89
N LEU A 112 -5.94 -9.78 -13.09
CA LEU A 112 -5.55 -11.12 -13.53
C LEU A 112 -4.34 -11.12 -14.49
N ARG A 113 -3.37 -10.23 -14.25
CA ARG A 113 -2.19 -10.09 -15.12
C ARG A 113 -1.15 -11.16 -14.78
N GLY A 114 -0.81 -12.03 -15.74
CA GLY A 114 0.20 -13.08 -15.56
C GLY A 114 1.54 -12.59 -15.02
N ARG A 115 2.05 -11.44 -15.50
CA ARG A 115 3.28 -10.83 -14.99
C ARG A 115 3.22 -10.50 -13.49
N SER A 116 2.05 -10.12 -12.98
CA SER A 116 1.86 -9.78 -11.57
C SER A 116 1.79 -11.03 -10.70
N PHE A 117 1.21 -12.12 -11.21
CA PHE A 117 1.33 -13.44 -10.55
C PHE A 117 2.79 -13.86 -10.43
N ILE A 118 3.59 -13.68 -11.48
CA ILE A 118 5.02 -14.00 -11.45
C ILE A 118 5.77 -13.10 -10.45
N ALA A 119 5.51 -11.79 -10.46
CA ALA A 119 6.12 -10.87 -9.50
C ALA A 119 5.81 -11.27 -8.05
N VAL A 120 4.51 -11.45 -7.72
CA VAL A 120 4.06 -11.82 -6.37
C VAL A 120 4.62 -13.19 -5.97
N GLY A 121 4.56 -14.17 -6.87
CA GLY A 121 5.16 -15.50 -6.69
C GLY A 121 6.67 -15.50 -6.56
N THR A 122 7.35 -14.39 -6.87
CA THR A 122 8.79 -14.22 -6.67
C THR A 122 9.08 -13.47 -5.37
N PHE A 123 8.58 -12.24 -5.22
CA PHE A 123 8.97 -11.40 -4.09
C PHE A 123 8.40 -11.88 -2.75
N PHE A 124 7.21 -12.50 -2.74
CA PHE A 124 6.57 -12.93 -1.50
C PHE A 124 7.31 -14.13 -0.87
N PRO A 125 7.59 -15.23 -1.58
CA PRO A 125 8.42 -16.31 -1.03
C PRO A 125 9.81 -15.84 -0.63
N VAL A 126 10.45 -14.97 -1.43
CA VAL A 126 11.77 -14.43 -1.08
C VAL A 126 11.72 -13.60 0.20
N ALA A 127 10.66 -12.82 0.42
CA ALA A 127 10.47 -12.07 1.67
C ALA A 127 10.29 -12.99 2.87
N VAL A 128 9.47 -14.04 2.74
CA VAL A 128 9.30 -15.08 3.77
C VAL A 128 10.64 -15.73 4.09
N LEU A 129 11.36 -16.24 3.08
CA LEU A 129 12.67 -16.86 3.28
C LEU A 129 13.66 -15.90 3.95
N THR A 130 13.74 -14.66 3.48
CA THR A 130 14.63 -13.66 4.05
C THR A 130 14.33 -13.41 5.52
N TYR A 131 13.05 -13.27 5.89
CA TYR A 131 12.64 -13.10 7.28
C TYR A 131 13.12 -14.26 8.16
N HIS A 132 12.90 -15.50 7.72
CA HIS A 132 13.34 -16.72 8.43
C HIS A 132 14.86 -16.82 8.57
N PHE A 133 15.64 -16.32 7.59
CA PHE A 133 17.11 -16.34 7.67
C PHE A 133 17.68 -15.22 8.55
N THR A 134 17.01 -14.07 8.63
CA THR A 134 17.59 -12.89 9.29
C THR A 134 17.09 -12.71 10.72
N HIS A 135 15.99 -13.36 11.12
CA HIS A 135 15.42 -13.27 12.45
C HIS A 135 15.52 -14.60 13.18
N GLN A 136 16.35 -14.64 14.23
CA GLN A 136 16.55 -15.85 15.05
C GLN A 136 15.29 -16.25 15.81
N SER A 137 14.51 -15.28 16.27
CA SER A 137 13.18 -15.47 16.82
C SER A 137 12.16 -14.95 15.80
N LEU A 138 11.20 -15.81 15.43
CA LEU A 138 10.09 -15.41 14.57
C LEU A 138 8.97 -14.72 15.35
N LEU A 139 9.03 -14.74 16.69
CA LEU A 139 8.09 -14.03 17.56
C LEU A 139 8.37 -12.53 17.51
N THR A 140 7.32 -11.76 17.28
CA THR A 140 7.35 -10.30 17.30
C THR A 140 6.56 -9.78 18.50
N GLU A 141 6.68 -8.48 18.79
CA GLU A 141 5.88 -7.82 19.84
C GLU A 141 4.36 -7.94 19.62
N GLN A 142 3.94 -8.31 18.40
CA GLN A 142 2.54 -8.55 18.07
C GLN A 142 2.00 -9.86 18.67
N CYS A 143 2.86 -10.76 19.12
CA CYS A 143 2.51 -12.10 19.60
C CYS A 143 2.86 -12.24 21.10
N PRO A 144 1.85 -12.26 22.00
CA PRO A 144 2.09 -12.46 23.44
C PRO A 144 2.76 -13.81 23.73
N THR A 145 3.63 -13.84 24.74
CA THR A 145 4.29 -15.08 25.18
C THR A 145 3.25 -16.11 25.66
N GLY A 146 3.32 -17.33 25.13
CA GLY A 146 2.44 -18.43 25.53
C GLY A 146 1.05 -18.44 24.88
N ILE A 147 0.76 -17.49 23.96
CA ILE A 147 -0.49 -17.45 23.21
C ILE A 147 -0.15 -17.51 21.71
N PRO A 148 -0.65 -18.50 20.94
CA PRO A 148 -0.38 -18.58 19.51
C PRO A 148 -0.84 -17.33 18.77
N CYS A 149 -0.02 -16.83 17.84
CA CYS A 149 -0.26 -15.53 17.20
C CYS A 149 -1.48 -15.52 16.27
N TYR A 150 -1.96 -16.69 15.82
CA TYR A 150 -3.21 -16.83 15.07
C TYR A 150 -4.48 -16.67 15.93
N THR A 151 -4.34 -16.58 17.26
CA THR A 151 -5.47 -16.37 18.16
C THR A 151 -6.15 -15.03 17.84
N PRO A 152 -7.47 -15.00 17.59
CA PRO A 152 -8.18 -13.78 17.24
C PRO A 152 -8.23 -12.81 18.44
N ALA A 153 -7.85 -11.56 18.19
CA ALA A 153 -8.08 -10.42 19.06
C ALA A 153 -9.15 -9.53 18.42
N TYR A 154 -10.18 -9.19 19.20
CA TYR A 154 -11.27 -8.34 18.76
C TYR A 154 -11.19 -6.97 19.43
N PRO A 155 -11.45 -5.88 18.70
CA PRO A 155 -11.51 -4.54 19.26
C PRO A 155 -12.72 -4.39 20.19
N SER A 156 -12.69 -3.35 21.02
CA SER A 156 -13.86 -2.98 21.84
C SER A 156 -15.07 -2.64 20.96
N SER A 157 -16.29 -2.75 21.51
CA SER A 157 -17.51 -2.36 20.78
C SER A 157 -17.46 -0.90 20.31
N THR A 158 -16.92 0.00 21.12
CA THR A 158 -16.75 1.42 20.78
C THR A 158 -15.79 1.61 19.61
N THR A 159 -14.61 0.97 19.67
CA THR A 159 -13.63 1.00 18.58
C THR A 159 -14.22 0.42 17.29
N THR A 160 -14.98 -0.69 17.40
CA THR A 160 -15.65 -1.32 16.26
C THR A 160 -16.66 -0.39 15.61
N ILE A 161 -17.53 0.25 16.39
CA ILE A 161 -18.52 1.22 15.88
C ILE A 161 -17.83 2.41 15.22
N SER A 162 -16.82 2.99 15.87
CA SER A 162 -16.05 4.11 15.32
C SER A 162 -15.35 3.73 14.01
N LEU A 163 -14.79 2.53 13.90
CA LEU A 163 -14.19 2.00 12.68
C LEU A 163 -15.20 1.87 11.55
N LEU A 164 -16.39 1.31 11.82
CA LEU A 164 -17.45 1.16 10.83
C LEU A 164 -17.98 2.51 10.35
N LEU A 165 -18.16 3.47 11.26
CA LEU A 165 -18.58 4.83 10.92
C LEU A 165 -17.51 5.54 10.06
N LEU A 166 -16.25 5.49 10.48
CA LEU A 166 -15.13 6.09 9.74
C LEU A 166 -15.02 5.49 8.34
N ALA A 167 -15.07 4.16 8.23
CA ALA A 167 -14.99 3.47 6.94
C ALA A 167 -16.18 3.82 6.05
N SER A 168 -17.41 3.80 6.58
CA SER A 168 -18.62 4.15 5.83
C SER A 168 -18.58 5.59 5.32
N CYS A 169 -18.25 6.56 6.18
CA CYS A 169 -18.10 7.95 5.81
C CYS A 169 -17.02 8.13 4.73
N THR A 170 -15.86 7.50 4.89
CA THR A 170 -14.75 7.57 3.92
C THR A 170 -15.19 7.03 2.56
N VAL A 171 -15.88 5.89 2.53
CA VAL A 171 -16.36 5.26 1.30
C VAL A 171 -17.43 6.11 0.61
N ILE A 172 -18.36 6.69 1.36
CA ILE A 172 -19.38 7.61 0.84
C ILE A 172 -18.69 8.85 0.24
N ILE A 173 -17.78 9.49 0.97
CA ILE A 173 -17.03 10.66 0.49
C ILE A 173 -16.25 10.31 -0.81
N ALA A 174 -15.55 9.18 -0.84
CA ALA A 174 -14.81 8.74 -2.01
C ALA A 174 -15.67 8.50 -3.26
N GLN A 175 -16.94 8.10 -3.07
CA GLN A 175 -17.87 7.88 -4.18
C GLN A 175 -18.52 9.16 -4.69
N PHE A 176 -18.96 10.04 -3.79
CA PHE A 176 -19.82 11.17 -4.13
C PHE A 176 -19.07 12.49 -4.30
N LEU A 177 -18.03 12.74 -3.51
CA LEU A 177 -17.37 14.06 -3.51
C LEU A 177 -16.73 14.43 -4.85
N PRO A 178 -15.99 13.54 -5.56
CA PRO A 178 -15.45 13.87 -6.88
C PRO A 178 -16.54 14.23 -7.90
N ARG A 179 -17.70 13.56 -7.82
CA ARG A 179 -18.84 13.79 -8.71
C ARG A 179 -19.53 15.11 -8.42
N LEU A 180 -19.70 15.42 -7.13
CA LEU A 180 -20.25 16.68 -6.68
C LEU A 180 -19.39 17.86 -7.13
N VAL A 181 -18.06 17.73 -7.01
CA VAL A 181 -17.09 18.73 -7.47
C VAL A 181 -17.15 18.90 -8.98
N ALA A 182 -17.19 17.79 -9.74
CA ALA A 182 -17.31 17.88 -11.20
C ALA A 182 -18.59 18.65 -11.60
N TYR A 183 -19.71 18.32 -10.95
CA TYR A 183 -20.99 18.98 -11.19
C TYR A 183 -20.98 20.47 -10.80
N SER A 184 -20.45 20.82 -9.63
CA SER A 184 -20.40 22.21 -9.17
C SER A 184 -19.44 23.07 -10.02
N THR A 185 -18.29 22.51 -10.40
CA THR A 185 -17.29 23.22 -11.22
C THR A 185 -17.83 23.48 -12.62
N ALA A 186 -18.53 22.52 -13.23
CA ALA A 186 -19.16 22.67 -14.54
C ALA A 186 -20.23 23.78 -14.56
N ARG A 187 -20.82 24.08 -13.40
CA ARG A 187 -21.84 25.13 -13.24
C ARG A 187 -21.26 26.51 -12.95
N LEU A 188 -20.07 26.58 -12.33
CA LEU A 188 -19.51 27.81 -11.77
C LEU A 188 -18.31 28.37 -12.54
N SER A 189 -17.64 27.57 -13.39
CA SER A 189 -16.40 27.96 -14.04
C SER A 189 -16.38 27.57 -15.52
N ASN A 190 -15.69 28.37 -16.34
CA ASN A 190 -15.37 28.04 -17.73
C ASN A 190 -14.17 27.08 -17.86
N HIS A 191 -13.54 26.66 -16.75
CA HIS A 191 -12.46 25.68 -16.75
C HIS A 191 -12.96 24.24 -16.82
N ASP A 192 -12.13 23.32 -17.35
CA ASP A 192 -12.42 21.89 -17.44
C ASP A 192 -12.78 21.29 -16.04
N PRO A 193 -14.07 20.94 -15.81
CA PRO A 193 -14.51 20.41 -14.53
C PRO A 193 -13.90 19.05 -14.20
N ALA A 194 -13.45 18.30 -15.21
CA ALA A 194 -12.81 17.01 -15.02
C ALA A 194 -11.42 17.17 -14.36
N CYS A 195 -10.72 18.29 -14.59
CA CYS A 195 -9.40 18.51 -14.02
C CYS A 195 -9.39 18.56 -12.48
N LEU A 196 -10.30 19.33 -11.88
CA LEU A 196 -10.40 19.42 -10.42
C LEU A 196 -10.93 18.11 -9.82
N ALA A 197 -11.92 17.48 -10.47
CA ALA A 197 -12.44 16.19 -10.05
C ALA A 197 -11.37 15.08 -10.05
N ARG A 198 -10.46 15.09 -11.02
CA ARG A 198 -9.29 14.18 -11.06
C ARG A 198 -8.38 14.40 -9.84
N GLN A 199 -8.04 15.65 -9.51
CA GLN A 199 -7.16 15.98 -8.37
C GLN A 199 -7.80 15.59 -7.03
N ILE A 200 -9.09 15.86 -6.86
CA ILE A 200 -9.83 15.48 -5.66
C ILE A 200 -9.95 13.95 -5.54
N THR A 201 -10.15 13.25 -6.66
CA THR A 201 -10.11 11.78 -6.69
C THR A 201 -8.75 11.28 -6.20
N GLN A 202 -7.63 11.86 -6.65
CA GLN A 202 -6.28 11.48 -6.18
C GLN A 202 -6.13 11.68 -4.67
N LEU A 203 -6.55 12.84 -4.16
CA LEU A 203 -6.47 13.15 -2.73
C LEU A 203 -7.30 12.18 -1.89
N ILE A 204 -8.56 11.93 -2.28
CA ILE A 204 -9.43 11.02 -1.51
C ILE A 204 -8.96 9.56 -1.64
N ALA A 205 -8.48 9.15 -2.82
CA ALA A 205 -7.89 7.83 -3.00
C ALA A 205 -6.66 7.66 -2.10
N GLY A 206 -5.79 8.68 -2.02
CA GLY A 206 -4.66 8.72 -1.10
C GLY A 206 -5.07 8.61 0.36
N LEU A 207 -6.07 9.39 0.79
CA LEU A 207 -6.60 9.35 2.16
C LEU A 207 -7.17 7.98 2.50
N THR A 208 -8.01 7.43 1.60
CA THR A 208 -8.64 6.11 1.78
C THR A 208 -7.58 5.00 1.80
N PHE A 209 -6.55 5.10 0.95
CA PHE A 209 -5.45 4.15 0.91
C PHE A 209 -4.59 4.21 2.17
N GLY A 210 -4.25 5.42 2.64
CA GLY A 210 -3.53 5.63 3.90
C GLY A 210 -4.30 5.08 5.10
N LEU A 211 -5.60 5.37 5.19
CA LEU A 211 -6.48 4.76 6.20
C LEU A 211 -6.49 3.25 6.11
N GLY A 212 -6.62 2.68 4.91
CA GLY A 212 -6.58 1.24 4.69
C GLY A 212 -5.27 0.62 5.19
N LEU A 213 -4.13 1.25 4.94
CA LEU A 213 -2.81 0.78 5.41
C LEU A 213 -2.62 0.89 6.93
N LEU A 214 -3.16 1.94 7.56
CA LEU A 214 -3.07 2.14 9.01
C LEU A 214 -4.00 1.16 9.74
N ILE A 215 -5.29 1.13 9.36
CA ILE A 215 -6.32 0.30 9.99
C ILE A 215 -6.02 -1.20 9.79
N SER A 216 -5.50 -1.60 8.63
CA SER A 216 -5.15 -3.01 8.40
C SER A 216 -3.91 -3.50 9.15
N GLY A 217 -3.14 -2.59 9.76
CA GLY A 217 -1.85 -2.91 10.37
C GLY A 217 -0.73 -3.14 9.35
N MET A 218 -0.94 -2.95 8.05
CA MET A 218 0.13 -3.04 7.03
C MET A 218 1.21 -1.97 7.20
N SER A 219 0.93 -0.92 7.98
CA SER A 219 1.92 0.11 8.34
C SER A 219 2.84 -0.30 9.50
N THR A 220 2.56 -1.42 10.17
CA THR A 220 3.34 -1.92 11.31
C THR A 220 4.26 -3.05 10.86
N PRO A 221 5.61 -2.89 10.92
CA PRO A 221 6.54 -3.92 10.49
C PRO A 221 6.38 -5.25 11.23
N SER A 222 6.13 -5.23 12.55
CA SER A 222 5.92 -6.44 13.35
C SER A 222 4.72 -7.27 12.87
N LYS A 223 3.65 -6.63 12.42
CA LYS A 223 2.47 -7.29 11.84
C LYS A 223 2.80 -8.00 10.52
N LEU A 224 3.63 -7.38 9.69
CA LEU A 224 4.13 -7.96 8.43
C LEU A 224 5.07 -9.15 8.70
N PHE A 225 5.99 -9.01 9.64
CA PHE A 225 6.88 -10.08 10.06
C PHE A 225 6.15 -11.29 10.63
N SER A 226 5.14 -11.07 11.50
CA SER A 226 4.29 -12.16 11.97
C SER A 226 3.50 -12.84 10.85
N PHE A 227 3.15 -12.14 9.77
CA PHE A 227 2.57 -12.79 8.60
C PHE A 227 3.58 -13.65 7.83
N PHE A 228 4.84 -13.22 7.76
CA PHE A 228 5.93 -13.99 7.15
C PHE A 228 6.43 -15.17 7.98
N ALA A 229 6.05 -15.27 9.25
CA ALA A 229 6.44 -16.37 10.12
C ALA A 229 5.87 -17.74 9.68
N PHE A 230 4.91 -17.78 8.74
CA PHE A 230 4.43 -19.03 8.14
C PHE A 230 5.61 -19.88 7.61
N PRO A 231 5.64 -21.21 7.86
CA PRO A 231 4.60 -22.05 8.45
C PRO A 231 4.68 -22.24 9.98
N SER A 232 5.50 -21.47 10.69
CA SER A 232 5.63 -21.54 12.16
C SER A 232 4.37 -21.00 12.85
N LEU A 233 3.37 -21.87 13.06
CA LEU A 233 2.02 -21.48 13.48
C LEU A 233 1.98 -20.67 14.78
N GLU A 234 2.85 -20.95 15.75
CA GLU A 234 2.89 -20.21 17.01
C GLU A 234 3.20 -18.71 16.81
N ALA A 235 4.05 -18.38 15.83
CA ALA A 235 4.45 -17.02 15.51
C ALA A 235 3.64 -16.40 14.36
N TRP A 236 2.82 -17.20 13.66
CA TRP A 236 2.13 -16.78 12.46
C TRP A 236 0.83 -16.03 12.75
N ASP A 237 0.72 -14.82 12.21
CA ASP A 237 -0.47 -13.99 12.25
C ASP A 237 -1.14 -13.95 10.86
N PRO A 238 -2.29 -14.62 10.67
CA PRO A 238 -2.95 -14.73 9.37
C PRO A 238 -3.70 -13.46 8.94
N SER A 239 -3.69 -12.37 9.72
CA SER A 239 -4.44 -11.14 9.43
C SER A 239 -4.29 -10.66 7.99
N LEU A 240 -3.06 -10.55 7.49
CA LEU A 240 -2.82 -9.95 6.18
C LEU A 240 -3.32 -10.80 5.00
N ALA A 241 -3.65 -12.08 5.23
CA ALA A 241 -4.37 -12.88 4.23
C ALA A 241 -5.76 -12.28 3.92
N LEU A 242 -6.37 -11.55 4.85
CA LEU A 242 -7.64 -10.87 4.65
C LEU A 242 -7.55 -9.73 3.62
N VAL A 243 -6.36 -9.23 3.31
CA VAL A 243 -6.15 -8.29 2.18
C VAL A 243 -6.49 -8.95 0.85
N MET A 244 -6.23 -10.26 0.71
CA MET A 244 -6.67 -11.00 -0.47
C MET A 244 -8.20 -11.09 -0.51
N VAL A 245 -8.83 -11.39 0.62
CA VAL A 245 -10.27 -11.62 0.72
C VAL A 245 -11.10 -10.35 0.55
N PHE A 246 -10.71 -9.24 1.19
CA PHE A 246 -11.48 -7.99 1.22
C PHE A 246 -10.88 -6.87 0.36
N GLY A 247 -9.63 -7.02 -0.10
CA GLY A 247 -8.95 -6.07 -0.99
C GLY A 247 -8.93 -6.54 -2.45
N VAL A 248 -8.33 -7.72 -2.69
CA VAL A 248 -8.09 -8.24 -4.04
C VAL A 248 -9.34 -8.86 -4.66
N LEU A 249 -10.00 -9.81 -3.99
CA LEU A 249 -11.19 -10.48 -4.53
C LEU A 249 -12.33 -9.50 -4.89
N PRO A 250 -12.65 -8.47 -4.07
CA PRO A 250 -13.69 -7.51 -4.44
C PRO A 250 -13.28 -6.64 -5.63
N ASN A 251 -11.99 -6.34 -5.79
CA ASN A 251 -11.48 -5.68 -6.99
C ASN A 251 -11.65 -6.58 -8.22
N ILE A 252 -11.32 -7.88 -8.15
CA ILE A 252 -11.55 -8.83 -9.24
C ILE A 252 -13.02 -8.84 -9.64
N ALA A 253 -13.94 -9.02 -8.69
CA ALA A 253 -15.37 -9.04 -8.94
C ALA A 253 -15.87 -7.72 -9.55
N LEU A 254 -15.38 -6.58 -9.07
CA LEU A 254 -15.74 -5.28 -9.61
C LEU A 254 -15.22 -5.07 -11.05
N TYR A 255 -13.99 -5.49 -11.34
CA TYR A 255 -13.39 -5.31 -12.66
C TYR A 255 -14.04 -6.22 -13.70
N GLN A 256 -14.38 -7.46 -13.31
CA GLN A 256 -15.13 -8.38 -14.16
C GLN A 256 -16.57 -7.92 -14.41
N SER A 257 -17.24 -7.36 -13.41
CA SER A 257 -18.63 -6.90 -13.54
C SER A 257 -18.77 -5.60 -14.33
N ARG A 258 -17.89 -4.61 -14.11
CA ARG A 258 -17.94 -3.32 -14.83
C ARG A 258 -17.25 -3.37 -16.20
N GLY A 259 -16.21 -4.19 -16.33
CA GLY A 259 -15.34 -4.18 -17.50
C GLY A 259 -14.62 -2.85 -17.71
N PHE A 260 -13.90 -2.76 -18.83
CA PHE A 260 -13.14 -1.58 -19.25
C PHE A 260 -13.60 -1.03 -20.61
N GLY A 261 -14.79 -1.40 -21.08
CA GLY A 261 -15.31 -1.02 -22.39
C GLY A 261 -15.87 0.41 -22.46
N LYS A 262 -16.19 1.03 -21.33
CA LYS A 262 -16.58 2.45 -21.23
C LYS A 262 -15.42 3.26 -20.64
N PRO A 263 -15.18 4.51 -21.08
CA PRO A 263 -14.11 5.32 -20.53
C PRO A 263 -14.30 5.56 -19.02
N PRO A 264 -13.21 5.81 -18.28
CA PRO A 264 -13.30 6.23 -16.88
C PRO A 264 -14.02 7.57 -16.75
N GLN A 265 -14.50 7.89 -15.54
CA GLN A 265 -15.43 9.00 -15.36
C GLN A 265 -14.87 10.38 -15.71
N PHE A 266 -13.59 10.63 -15.47
CA PHE A 266 -12.94 11.94 -15.62
C PHE A 266 -11.71 11.89 -16.55
N ASN A 267 -11.57 10.84 -17.35
CA ASN A 267 -10.47 10.69 -18.31
C ASN A 267 -10.97 9.97 -19.57
N GLU A 268 -10.27 10.13 -20.70
CA GLU A 268 -10.71 9.59 -21.99
C GLU A 268 -10.46 8.09 -22.12
N SER A 269 -9.49 7.56 -21.39
CA SER A 269 -9.10 6.15 -21.44
C SER A 269 -8.52 5.66 -20.12
N PHE A 270 -8.49 4.34 -19.91
CA PHE A 270 -7.78 3.75 -18.79
C PHE A 270 -6.28 3.64 -19.09
N GLU A 271 -5.45 4.06 -18.14
CA GLU A 271 -3.98 3.93 -18.16
C GLU A 271 -3.58 2.53 -17.68
N LEU A 272 -4.13 1.48 -18.30
CA LEU A 272 -3.75 0.10 -18.01
C LEU A 272 -2.39 -0.17 -18.65
N SER A 273 -1.49 -0.81 -17.89
CA SER A 273 -0.21 -1.21 -18.46
C SER A 273 -0.38 -2.34 -19.48
N ASN A 274 0.28 -2.18 -20.63
CA ASN A 274 0.26 -3.14 -21.74
C ASN A 274 1.20 -4.33 -21.54
N ASP A 275 2.08 -4.29 -20.53
CA ASP A 275 3.08 -5.35 -20.33
C ASP A 275 2.40 -6.71 -20.06
N THR A 276 2.95 -7.75 -20.66
CA THR A 276 2.46 -9.12 -20.65
C THR A 276 3.47 -10.05 -19.97
N VAL A 277 3.23 -11.36 -20.01
CA VAL A 277 4.20 -12.36 -19.54
C VAL A 277 5.48 -12.35 -20.40
N ARG A 278 5.40 -11.93 -21.67
CA ARG A 278 6.56 -11.87 -22.57
C ARG A 278 7.58 -10.82 -22.15
N ASP A 279 7.14 -9.81 -21.40
CA ASP A 279 7.99 -8.73 -20.89
C ASP A 279 8.70 -9.11 -19.59
N VAL A 280 8.43 -10.31 -19.05
CA VAL A 280 9.12 -10.86 -17.89
C VAL A 280 10.47 -11.41 -18.33
N ASN A 281 11.53 -10.65 -18.05
CA ASN A 281 12.92 -11.03 -18.30
C ASN A 281 13.68 -11.27 -16.99
N LEU A 282 14.96 -11.67 -17.09
CA LEU A 282 15.79 -11.91 -15.90
C LEU A 282 15.91 -10.65 -15.02
N LYS A 283 16.02 -9.45 -15.61
CA LYS A 283 16.07 -8.17 -14.87
C LYS A 283 14.81 -7.98 -14.02
N PHE A 284 13.64 -8.34 -14.54
CA PHE A 284 12.36 -8.30 -13.82
C PHE A 284 12.36 -9.26 -12.62
N ILE A 285 12.75 -10.53 -12.82
CA ILE A 285 12.76 -11.55 -11.77
C ILE A 285 13.76 -11.19 -10.67
N VAL A 286 14.98 -10.76 -11.04
CA VAL A 286 15.99 -10.31 -10.08
C VAL A 286 15.51 -9.06 -9.35
N GLY A 287 14.84 -8.13 -10.03
CA GLY A 287 14.20 -6.97 -9.40
C GLY A 287 13.14 -7.36 -8.36
N ALA A 288 12.28 -8.32 -8.70
CA ALA A 288 11.26 -8.82 -7.78
C ALA A 288 11.89 -9.56 -6.58
N ALA A 289 12.89 -10.40 -6.81
CA ALA A 289 13.63 -11.06 -5.73
C ALA A 289 14.34 -10.05 -4.81
N ALA A 290 15.03 -9.06 -5.37
CA ALA A 290 15.67 -7.99 -4.59
C ALA A 290 14.67 -7.20 -3.75
N PHE A 291 13.49 -6.88 -4.31
CA PHE A 291 12.41 -6.28 -3.53
C PHE A 291 11.93 -7.22 -2.41
N GLY A 292 11.79 -8.52 -2.68
CA GLY A 292 11.47 -9.54 -1.69
C GLY A 292 12.47 -9.56 -0.53
N VAL A 293 13.78 -9.53 -0.82
CA VAL A 293 14.84 -9.46 0.20
C VAL A 293 14.68 -8.21 1.05
N ALA A 294 14.57 -7.03 0.42
CA ALA A 294 14.42 -5.78 1.14
C ALA A 294 13.15 -5.73 2.02
N TRP A 295 12.05 -6.30 1.51
CA TRP A 295 10.78 -6.37 2.22
C TRP A 295 10.83 -7.37 3.38
N GLY A 296 11.49 -8.52 3.22
CA GLY A 296 11.70 -9.49 4.30
C GLY A 296 12.67 -9.02 5.38
N LEU A 297 13.65 -8.17 5.03
CA LEU A 297 14.58 -7.56 5.98
C LEU A 297 13.95 -6.47 6.85
N SER A 298 13.10 -5.62 6.26
CA SER A 298 12.59 -4.42 6.95
C SER A 298 11.11 -4.50 7.32
N GLY A 299 10.33 -5.37 6.70
CA GLY A 299 8.89 -5.38 6.85
C GLY A 299 8.24 -4.10 6.30
N VAL A 300 8.93 -3.33 5.46
CA VAL A 300 8.45 -2.03 4.97
C VAL A 300 8.31 -2.04 3.46
N CYS A 301 7.11 -1.69 2.99
CA CYS A 301 6.82 -1.36 1.60
C CYS A 301 6.80 0.16 1.38
N PRO A 302 6.91 0.65 0.13
CA PRO A 302 6.86 2.09 -0.16
C PRO A 302 5.64 2.85 0.37
N GLY A 303 4.44 2.23 0.40
CA GLY A 303 3.24 2.82 0.99
C GLY A 303 3.38 3.06 2.50
N PRO A 304 3.57 2.00 3.30
CA PRO A 304 3.92 2.10 4.72
C PRO A 304 5.10 3.04 5.01
N ALA A 305 6.13 3.06 4.16
CA ALA A 305 7.30 3.94 4.33
C ALA A 305 6.91 5.42 4.29
N VAL A 306 5.99 5.82 3.41
CA VAL A 306 5.47 7.20 3.36
C VAL A 306 4.76 7.56 4.66
N LEU A 307 3.92 6.67 5.19
CA LEU A 307 3.20 6.91 6.45
C LEU A 307 4.18 6.97 7.63
N ARG A 308 5.17 6.07 7.70
CA ARG A 308 6.23 6.12 8.71
C ARG A 308 7.06 7.40 8.61
N ALA A 309 7.35 7.89 7.41
CA ALA A 309 8.10 9.14 7.20
C ALA A 309 7.37 10.37 7.77
N VAL A 310 6.03 10.36 7.78
CA VAL A 310 5.24 11.43 8.43
C VAL A 310 5.43 11.41 9.95
N MET A 311 5.44 10.22 10.56
CA MET A 311 5.59 10.06 12.02
C MET A 311 7.04 10.16 12.50
N GLN A 312 8.00 9.74 11.67
CA GLN A 312 9.43 9.76 11.94
C GLN A 312 10.21 10.43 10.79
N PRO A 313 10.22 11.78 10.69
CA PRO A 313 10.83 12.49 9.57
C PRO A 313 12.30 12.17 9.34
N ALA A 314 13.10 12.00 10.41
CA ALA A 314 14.52 11.66 10.29
C ALA A 314 14.74 10.28 9.64
N TRP A 315 13.98 9.27 10.08
CA TRP A 315 13.98 7.95 9.44
C TRP A 315 13.46 8.04 8.00
N GLY A 316 12.41 8.82 7.78
CA GLY A 316 11.80 9.06 6.48
C GLY A 316 12.78 9.63 5.47
N LEU A 317 13.56 10.65 5.84
CA LEU A 317 14.59 11.24 4.96
C LEU A 317 15.65 10.21 4.56
N LEU A 318 16.13 9.40 5.52
CA LEU A 318 17.11 8.34 5.26
C LEU A 318 16.54 7.29 4.31
N TRP A 319 15.32 6.81 4.59
CA TRP A 319 14.69 5.76 3.79
C TRP A 319 14.32 6.27 2.38
N MET A 320 13.72 7.45 2.25
CA MET A 320 13.36 8.02 0.94
C MET A 320 14.60 8.31 0.09
N GLY A 321 15.68 8.82 0.71
CA GLY A 321 16.97 9.00 0.06
C GLY A 321 17.54 7.68 -0.48
N GLY A 322 17.51 6.62 0.33
CA GLY A 322 17.88 5.28 -0.12
C GLY A 322 17.01 4.80 -1.27
N PHE A 323 15.68 4.84 -1.12
CA PHE A 323 14.73 4.42 -2.15
C PHE A 323 14.95 5.09 -3.50
N TRP A 324 15.11 6.42 -3.52
CA TRP A 324 15.36 7.13 -4.76
C TRP A 324 16.73 6.82 -5.36
N THR A 325 17.79 6.76 -4.54
CA THR A 325 19.15 6.44 -5.03
C THR A 325 19.21 5.05 -5.66
N GLY A 326 18.62 4.04 -5.02
CA GLY A 326 18.47 2.70 -5.60
C GLY A 326 17.69 2.68 -6.91
N GLY A 327 16.60 3.44 -6.98
CA GLY A 327 15.83 3.62 -8.22
C GLY A 327 16.63 4.30 -9.33
N LEU A 328 17.51 5.26 -9.01
CA LEU A 328 18.38 5.91 -10.00
C LEU A 328 19.45 4.96 -10.54
N LEU A 329 19.92 4.00 -9.73
CA LEU A 329 20.91 2.99 -10.12
C LEU A 329 20.35 1.87 -11.00
N ALA A 330 19.05 1.58 -10.91
CA ALA A 330 18.36 0.60 -11.74
C ALA A 330 18.11 1.11 -13.18
N ARG A 331 19.10 1.72 -13.84
CA ARG A 331 19.02 2.11 -15.27
C ARG A 331 19.01 0.86 -16.14
#